data_AF-A0A959UWU4-F1
#
_entry.id   AF-A0A959UWU4-F1
#
_cell.length_a   1.000
_cell.length_b   1.000
_cell.length_c   1.000
_cell.angle_alpha   90.00
_cell.angle_beta   90.00
_cell.angle_gamma   90.00
#
_symmetry.space_group_name_H-M   'P 1'
#
loop_
_entity.id
_entity.type
_entity.pdbx_description
1 polymer ?
#
loop_
_entity_poly.entity_id
_entity_poly.type
_entity_poly.pdbx_seq_one_letter_code
_entity_poly.pdbx_strand_id
1 'polypeptide(L)' 'RNLTFEAKDVLAVKDPADAFLPKANVSTTYIFAKKDQYFVYPNNYNHFVNFYRHTFQHGGISMEEMLVPVAVLKPR' A
#
# COMPACT_ATOMS: atom_id res chain seq x y z
N ARG A 1 1.11 18.27 -3.47
CA ARG A 1 0.87 18.19 -2.00
C ARG A 1 1.92 17.26 -1.44
N ASN A 2 2.65 17.65 -0.39
CA ASN A 2 3.70 16.79 0.19
C ASN A 2 3.05 15.71 1.05
N LEU A 3 3.40 14.45 0.80
CA LEU A 3 3.00 13.31 1.62
C LEU A 3 3.96 13.24 2.82
N THR A 4 3.41 13.24 4.04
CA THR A 4 4.17 13.03 5.28
C THR A 4 3.98 11.59 5.72
N PHE A 5 5.08 10.88 5.99
CA PHE A 5 5.07 9.49 6.41
C PHE A 5 6.37 9.12 7.13
N GLU A 6 6.32 8.07 7.96
CA GLU A 6 7.49 7.48 8.60
C GLU A 6 8.19 6.53 7.64
N ALA A 7 9.43 6.83 7.24
CA ALA A 7 10.14 6.08 6.18
C ALA A 7 10.31 4.58 6.48
N LYS A 8 10.34 4.20 7.77
CA LYS A 8 10.42 2.79 8.20
C LYS A 8 9.14 2.00 7.87
N ASP A 9 7.98 2.65 7.90
CA ASP A 9 6.65 2.04 7.82
C ASP A 9 6.07 2.02 6.41
N VAL A 10 6.75 2.67 5.45
CA VAL A 10 6.34 2.72 4.05
C VAL A 10 7.46 2.39 3.09
N LEU A 11 7.08 1.86 1.93
CA LEU A 11 7.90 1.88 0.73
C LEU A 11 7.51 3.10 -0.09
N ALA A 12 8.46 4.02 -0.31
CA ALA A 12 8.26 5.19 -1.14
C ALA A 12 8.93 4.98 -2.51
N VAL A 13 8.13 5.03 -3.57
CA VAL A 13 8.55 4.89 -4.96
C VAL A 13 8.52 6.27 -5.60
N LYS A 14 9.69 6.91 -5.66
CA LYS A 14 9.85 8.28 -6.22
C LYS A 14 9.78 8.29 -7.73
N ASP A 15 10.35 7.28 -8.38
CA ASP A 15 10.17 7.03 -9.80
C ASP A 15 9.22 5.83 -9.98
N PRO A 16 7.98 6.03 -10.48
CA PRO A 16 7.03 4.94 -10.68
C PRO A 16 7.53 3.80 -11.59
N ALA A 17 8.46 4.06 -12.51
CA ALA A 17 9.00 3.04 -13.41
C ALA A 17 9.80 1.97 -12.65
N ASP A 18 10.45 2.33 -11.54
CA ASP A 18 11.21 1.39 -10.71
C ASP A 18 10.31 0.29 -10.10
N ALA A 19 9.01 0.56 -9.99
CA ALA A 19 8.01 -0.38 -9.49
C ALA A 19 7.03 -0.84 -10.59
N PHE A 20 7.33 -0.60 -11.87
CA PHE A 20 6.46 -0.92 -13.00
C PHE A 20 5.07 -0.27 -12.93
N LEU A 21 4.97 0.91 -12.32
CA LEU A 21 3.73 1.68 -12.17
C LEU A 21 3.61 2.78 -13.22
N PRO A 22 2.39 3.18 -13.58
CA PRO A 22 2.17 4.26 -14.54
C PRO A 22 2.67 5.61 -13.98
N LYS A 23 3.21 6.45 -14.86
CA LYS A 23 3.56 7.84 -14.56
C LYS A 23 2.46 8.76 -15.07
N ALA A 24 1.54 9.18 -14.18
CA ALA A 24 0.50 10.14 -14.55
C ALA A 24 1.09 11.53 -14.89
N ASN A 25 2.18 11.90 -14.22
CA ASN A 25 3.00 13.08 -14.50
C ASN A 25 4.44 12.86 -14.01
N VAL A 26 5.36 13.74 -14.38
CA VAL A 26 6.79 13.66 -14.03
C VAL A 26 7.02 13.61 -12.51
N SER A 27 6.15 14.25 -11.72
CA SER A 27 6.24 14.34 -10.26
C SER A 27 5.43 13.27 -9.51
N THR A 28 4.98 12.22 -10.19
CA THR A 28 4.14 11.19 -9.55
C THR A 28 5.00 10.36 -8.60
N THR A 29 4.55 10.20 -7.36
CA THR A 29 5.19 9.37 -6.34
C THR A 29 4.14 8.44 -5.74
N TYR A 30 4.50 7.18 -5.57
CA TYR A 30 3.67 6.18 -4.89
C TYR A 30 4.23 5.88 -3.52
N ILE A 31 3.36 5.65 -2.56
CA ILE A 31 3.72 5.14 -1.23
C ILE A 31 2.85 3.93 -0.92
N PHE A 32 3.46 2.90 -0.35
CA PHE A 32 2.79 1.67 0.05
C PHE A 32 3.06 1.41 1.52
N ALA A 33 2.00 1.10 2.28
CA ALA A 33 2.13 0.75 3.68
C ALA A 33 2.76 -0.64 3.83
N LYS A 34 3.65 -0.79 4.82
CA LYS A 34 4.27 -2.07 5.17
C LYS A 34 3.50 -2.73 6.32
N LYS A 35 3.56 -4.06 6.38
CA LYS A 35 3.03 -4.87 7.51
C LYS A 35 1.54 -4.57 7.75
N ASP A 36 1.17 -4.30 9.00
CA ASP A 36 -0.19 -4.02 9.48
C ASP A 36 -0.56 -2.53 9.49
N GLN A 37 0.25 -1.68 8.82
CA GLN A 37 0.00 -0.25 8.74
C GLN A 37 -0.99 0.09 7.63
N TYR A 38 -1.73 1.18 7.80
CA TYR A 38 -2.66 1.70 6.79
C TYR A 38 -2.67 3.24 6.82
N PHE A 39 -3.01 3.85 5.68
CA PHE A 39 -3.09 5.31 5.59
C PHE A 39 -4.47 5.81 6.01
N VAL A 40 -4.48 6.88 6.79
CA VAL A 40 -5.70 7.56 7.22
C VAL A 40 -5.63 9.02 6.80
N TYR A 41 -6.75 9.55 6.30
CA TYR A 41 -6.83 10.97 6.01
C TYR A 41 -6.71 11.79 7.30
N PRO A 42 -5.89 12.86 7.32
CA PRO A 42 -5.73 13.69 8.51
C PRO A 42 -7.04 14.42 8.89
N ASN A 43 -7.85 14.76 7.88
CA ASN A 43 -9.17 15.31 8.10
C ASN A 43 -10.07 14.23 8.73
N ASN A 44 -10.65 14.54 9.89
CA ASN A 44 -11.47 13.61 10.68
C ASN A 44 -10.76 12.30 11.07
N TYR A 45 -9.48 12.40 11.43
CA TYR A 45 -8.62 11.27 11.79
C TYR A 45 -9.28 10.27 12.75
N ASN A 46 -9.87 10.74 13.86
CA ASN A 46 -10.48 9.87 14.88
C ASN A 46 -11.64 9.02 14.32
N HIS A 47 -12.43 9.56 13.38
CA HIS A 47 -13.49 8.79 12.74
C HIS A 47 -12.91 7.65 11.93
N PHE A 48 -11.94 7.94 11.05
CA PHE A 48 -11.36 6.95 10.15
C PHE A 48 -10.51 5.90 10.88
N VAL A 49 -9.72 6.30 11.89
CA VAL A 49 -8.97 5.33 12.71
C VAL A 49 -9.93 4.36 13.38
N ASN A 50 -11.01 4.84 14.00
CA ASN A 50 -11.99 3.96 14.63
C ASN A 50 -12.76 3.11 13.61
N PHE A 51 -13.09 3.68 12.45
CA PHE A 51 -13.80 2.99 11.38
C PHE A 51 -13.00 1.81 10.81
N TYR A 52 -11.69 1.97 10.58
CA TYR A 52 -10.82 0.92 10.05
C TYR A 52 -10.24 0.00 11.14
N ARG A 53 -10.36 0.38 12.42
CA ARG A 53 -9.84 -0.42 13.53
C ARG A 53 -10.43 -1.84 13.51
N HIS A 54 -9.56 -2.84 13.62
CA HIS A 54 -9.94 -4.27 13.63
C HIS A 54 -10.68 -4.75 12.37
N THR A 55 -10.59 -4.01 11.27
CA THR A 55 -11.07 -4.46 9.97
C THR A 55 -9.93 -5.07 9.15
N PHE A 56 -10.27 -5.91 8.19
CA PHE A 56 -9.30 -6.44 7.24
C PHE A 56 -9.05 -5.40 6.15
N GLN A 57 -7.86 -4.81 6.17
CA GLN A 57 -7.40 -3.86 5.16
C GLN A 57 -6.40 -4.54 4.21
N HIS A 58 -6.37 -4.07 2.96
CA HIS A 58 -5.46 -4.56 1.93
C HIS A 58 -5.07 -3.42 0.97
N GLY A 59 -4.16 -3.70 0.05
CA GLY A 59 -3.54 -2.72 -0.85
C GLY A 59 -2.17 -2.23 -0.38
N GLY A 60 -1.62 -2.85 0.67
CA GLY A 60 -0.25 -2.64 1.13
C GLY A 60 0.74 -3.56 0.41
N ILE A 61 1.93 -3.66 0.99
CA ILE A 61 3.00 -4.57 0.56
C ILE A 61 3.39 -5.53 1.69
N SER A 62 2.42 -5.96 2.49
CA SER A 62 2.66 -7.02 3.48
C SER A 62 3.04 -8.34 2.77
N MET A 63 3.73 -9.23 3.46
CA MET A 63 4.18 -10.49 2.86
C MET A 63 2.98 -11.34 2.42
N GLU A 64 1.91 -11.28 3.21
CA GLU A 64 0.65 -11.96 3.00
C GLU A 64 -0.09 -11.46 1.75
N GLU A 65 0.07 -10.18 1.40
CA GLU A 65 -0.49 -9.60 0.17
C GLU A 65 0.38 -9.88 -1.06
N MET A 66 1.70 -9.95 -0.89
CA MET A 66 2.64 -10.13 -1.99
C MET A 66 2.85 -11.60 -2.38
N LEU A 67 2.69 -12.54 -1.44
CA LEU A 67 2.84 -13.97 -1.69
C LEU A 67 1.50 -14.59 -2.09
N VAL A 68 1.35 -14.94 -3.37
CA VAL A 68 0.14 -15.58 -3.89
C VAL A 68 0.39 -17.08 -4.09
N PRO A 69 -0.42 -17.97 -3.49
CA PRO A 69 -0.32 -19.40 -3.75
C PRO A 69 -0.76 -19.70 -5.18
N VAL A 70 0.02 -20.53 -5.88
CA VAL A 70 -0.26 -20.95 -7.26
C VAL A 70 -0.29 -22.47 -7.34
N ALA A 71 -1.31 -23.00 -8.01
CA ALA A 71 -1.44 -24.43 -8.29
C ALA A 71 -1.60 -24.66 -9.79
N VAL A 72 -0.89 -25.66 -10.32
CA VAL A 72 -1.00 -26.10 -11.72
C VAL A 72 -1.65 -27.48 -11.72
N LEU A 73 -2.83 -27.59 -12.32
CA LEU A 73 -3.58 -28.83 -12.41
C LEU A 73 -3.35 -29.49 -13.78
N LYS A 74 -3.23 -30.82 -13.78
CA LYS A 74 -3.23 -31.61 -15.01
C LYS A 74 -4.60 -32.26 -15.20
N PRO A 75 -5.18 -32.24 -16.41
CA PRO A 75 -6.41 -32.95 -16.70
C PRO A 75 -6.23 -34.45 -16.44
N ARG A 76 -7.32 -35.11 -16.06
CA ARG A 76 -7.40 -36.57 -16.03
C ARG A 76 -7.84 -37.11 -17.39
#